data_AF-A0A855SBR1-F1
#
_entry.id   AF-A0A855SBR1-F1
#
_cell.length_a   1.000
_cell.length_b   1.000
_cell.length_c   1.000
_cell.angle_alpha   90.00
_cell.angle_beta   90.00
_cell.angle_gamma   90.00
#
_symmetry.space_group_name_H-M   'P 1'
#
loop_
_entity.id
_entity.type
_entity.pdbx_description
1 polymer ?
#
loop_
_entity_poly.entity_id
_entity_poly.type
_entity_poly.pdbx_seq_one_letter_code
_entity_poly.pdbx_strand_id
1 'polypeptide(L)'
;MKKLLLAIFPFLLFSAPSFAYTKYTVLNSTSGTVDSLVFSQMASLCGTHYLDNLTPLSLTSDTNSRGACLLTDIKGTLHIDGEDIPLEYHSSGTSYGQFVIVSKCVDHKMAAKIVYADILGNYSDADTPHYG
;
A
#
# COMPACT_ATOMS: atom_id res chain seq x y z
N MET A 1 -32.50 -51.87 -18.53
CA MET A 1 -32.52 -50.39 -18.58
C MET A 1 -31.94 -49.87 -17.26
N LYS A 2 -30.70 -49.38 -17.24
CA LYS A 2 -30.07 -48.74 -16.07
C LYS A 2 -29.70 -47.32 -16.48
N LYS A 3 -30.45 -46.34 -15.95
CA LYS A 3 -30.19 -44.91 -16.19
C LYS A 3 -28.95 -44.54 -15.37
N LEU A 4 -27.84 -44.29 -16.05
CA LEU A 4 -26.65 -43.72 -15.46
C LEU A 4 -26.93 -42.22 -15.27
N LEU A 5 -27.32 -41.83 -14.06
CA LEU A 5 -27.39 -40.41 -13.69
C LEU A 5 -25.94 -39.89 -13.60
N LEU A 6 -25.51 -39.16 -14.63
CA LEU A 6 -24.36 -38.27 -14.50
C LEU A 6 -24.74 -37.21 -13.46
N ALA A 7 -24.26 -37.38 -12.24
CA ALA A 7 -24.19 -36.30 -11.28
C ALA A 7 -23.16 -35.30 -11.81
N ILE A 8 -23.64 -34.23 -12.42
CA ILE A 8 -22.85 -33.04 -12.73
C ILE A 8 -22.38 -32.51 -11.39
N PHE A 9 -21.13 -32.76 -11.05
CA PHE A 9 -20.44 -32.20 -9.88
C PHE A 9 -20.28 -30.71 -10.17
N PRO A 10 -21.03 -29.77 -9.55
CA PRO A 10 -20.74 -28.35 -9.69
C PRO A 10 -19.65 -28.04 -8.66
N PHE A 11 -18.53 -28.73 -8.77
CA PHE A 11 -17.37 -28.44 -7.92
C PHE A 11 -16.62 -27.30 -8.58
N LEU A 12 -16.56 -26.20 -7.83
CA LEU A 12 -15.51 -25.17 -7.93
C LEU A 12 -15.69 -24.11 -9.03
N LEU A 13 -16.85 -23.47 -9.07
CA LEU A 13 -16.93 -22.06 -9.47
C LEU A 13 -17.03 -21.12 -8.26
N PHE A 14 -16.51 -21.54 -7.11
CA PHE A 14 -16.05 -20.58 -6.13
C PHE A 14 -14.64 -20.18 -6.55
N SER A 15 -14.54 -19.20 -7.45
CA SER A 15 -13.33 -18.38 -7.50
C SER A 15 -13.12 -17.91 -6.08
N ALA A 16 -12.15 -18.50 -5.37
CA ALA A 16 -11.84 -18.12 -4.01
C ALA A 16 -11.71 -16.59 -3.99
N PRO A 17 -12.46 -15.87 -3.12
CA PRO A 17 -12.22 -14.45 -2.97
C PRO A 17 -10.73 -14.30 -2.68
N SER A 18 -10.03 -13.63 -3.58
CA SER A 18 -8.63 -13.29 -3.39
C SER A 18 -8.60 -12.29 -2.24
N PHE A 19 -8.46 -12.78 -1.01
CA PHE A 19 -8.20 -11.98 0.18
C PHE A 19 -6.76 -11.45 0.15
N ALA A 20 -6.38 -10.83 -0.97
CA ALA A 20 -5.12 -10.15 -1.12
C ALA A 20 -5.38 -8.66 -0.96
N TYR A 21 -4.80 -8.07 0.07
CA TYR A 21 -4.77 -6.63 0.20
C TYR A 21 -3.99 -6.01 -0.96
N THR A 22 -4.34 -4.77 -1.28
CA THR A 22 -3.67 -4.01 -2.35
C THR A 22 -2.17 -3.94 -2.08
N LYS A 23 -1.37 -3.97 -3.15
CA LYS A 23 0.08 -3.76 -3.04
C LYS A 23 0.40 -2.41 -2.42
N TYR A 24 1.60 -2.28 -1.88
CA TYR A 24 2.06 -0.99 -1.39
C TYR A 24 2.33 -0.05 -2.57
N THR A 25 1.81 1.17 -2.49
CA THR A 25 2.07 2.24 -3.44
C THR A 25 2.36 3.50 -2.63
N VAL A 26 3.48 4.16 -2.95
CA VAL A 26 3.89 5.39 -2.29
C VAL A 26 4.09 6.50 -3.31
N LEU A 27 3.40 7.62 -3.09
CA LEU A 27 3.69 8.86 -3.77
C LEU A 27 4.72 9.65 -2.94
N ASN A 28 5.90 9.86 -3.47
CA ASN A 28 6.81 10.85 -2.91
C ASN A 28 6.38 12.24 -3.42
N SER A 29 5.60 12.99 -2.62
CA SER A 29 5.14 14.32 -3.03
C SER A 29 6.15 15.43 -2.71
N THR A 30 7.40 15.07 -2.41
CA THR A 30 8.45 16.00 -2.02
C THR A 30 9.47 16.18 -3.16
N SER A 31 10.36 17.18 -3.02
CA SER A 31 11.52 17.37 -3.90
C SER A 31 12.70 16.44 -3.57
N GLY A 32 12.63 15.70 -2.45
CA GLY A 32 13.70 14.81 -1.99
C GLY A 32 13.60 13.39 -2.50
N THR A 33 14.57 12.55 -2.15
CA THR A 33 14.65 11.13 -2.50
C THR A 33 14.58 10.23 -1.27
N VAL A 34 14.09 9.01 -1.44
CA VAL A 34 14.18 7.95 -0.43
C VAL A 34 14.86 6.73 -1.04
N ASP A 35 15.95 6.28 -0.44
CA ASP A 35 16.71 5.12 -0.92
C ASP A 35 15.91 3.83 -0.75
N SER A 36 15.28 3.65 0.42
CA SER A 36 14.43 2.50 0.72
C SER A 36 13.38 2.83 1.78
N LEU A 37 12.16 2.36 1.54
CA LEU A 37 11.10 2.23 2.54
C LEU A 37 10.91 0.76 2.90
N VAL A 38 10.97 0.46 4.19
CA VAL A 38 10.79 -0.89 4.76
C VAL A 38 9.39 -1.01 5.36
N PHE A 39 8.62 -1.97 4.87
CA PHE A 39 7.24 -2.24 5.30
C PHE A 39 7.22 -3.51 6.16
N SER A 40 6.88 -3.35 7.44
CA SER A 40 6.76 -4.45 8.38
C SER A 40 5.29 -4.84 8.57
N GLN A 41 5.04 -6.14 8.62
CA GLN A 41 3.68 -6.70 8.61
C GLN A 41 3.41 -7.52 9.85
N MET A 42 2.12 -7.64 10.18
CA MET A 42 1.64 -8.47 11.28
C MET A 42 1.83 -9.95 10.94
N ALA A 43 2.22 -10.74 11.94
CA ALA A 43 2.49 -12.19 11.90
C ALA A 43 3.82 -12.60 11.25
N SER A 44 4.46 -13.62 11.84
CA SER A 44 5.78 -14.12 11.44
C SER A 44 5.85 -14.76 10.06
N LEU A 45 4.69 -15.16 9.50
CA LEU A 45 4.59 -15.70 8.14
C LEU A 45 4.55 -14.59 7.08
N CYS A 46 4.36 -13.34 7.48
CA CYS A 46 4.34 -12.20 6.58
C CYS A 46 5.77 -11.66 6.39
N GLY A 47 6.20 -11.60 5.14
CA GLY A 47 7.51 -11.07 4.78
C GLY A 47 7.59 -9.55 4.95
N THR A 48 8.82 -9.03 4.97
CA THR A 48 9.07 -7.59 4.86
C THR A 48 9.04 -7.19 3.39
N HIS A 49 8.44 -6.04 3.09
CA HIS A 49 8.45 -5.46 1.75
C HIS A 49 9.35 -4.23 1.70
N TYR A 50 9.87 -3.95 0.51
CA TYR A 50 10.79 -2.85 0.26
C TYR A 50 10.32 -2.09 -0.97
N LEU A 51 10.30 -0.77 -0.87
CA LEU A 51 10.22 0.11 -2.03
C LEU A 51 11.49 0.95 -2.08
N ASP A 52 12.28 0.76 -3.12
CA ASP A 52 13.58 1.40 -3.25
C ASP A 52 13.55 2.52 -4.31
N ASN A 53 14.48 3.46 -4.19
CA ASN A 53 14.71 4.54 -5.15
C ASN A 53 13.46 5.38 -5.45
N LEU A 54 12.75 5.84 -4.40
CA LEU A 54 11.62 6.75 -4.59
C LEU A 54 12.16 8.13 -4.97
N THR A 55 12.02 8.46 -6.26
CA THR A 55 12.44 9.75 -6.81
C THR A 55 11.46 10.88 -6.43
N PRO A 56 11.85 12.15 -6.61
CA PRO A 56 10.97 13.27 -6.32
C PRO A 56 9.71 13.25 -7.19
N LEU A 57 8.58 13.66 -6.62
CA LEU A 57 7.30 13.83 -7.32
C LEU A 57 6.85 12.60 -8.13
N SER A 58 7.15 11.40 -7.62
CA SER A 58 6.89 10.16 -8.34
C SER A 58 6.11 9.14 -7.51
N LEU A 59 5.40 8.28 -8.23
CA LEU A 59 4.62 7.18 -7.67
C LEU A 59 5.39 5.87 -7.86
N THR A 60 5.71 5.21 -6.76
CA THR A 60 6.39 3.90 -6.76
C THR A 60 5.45 2.85 -6.20
N SER A 61 5.37 1.70 -6.87
CA SER A 61 4.53 0.58 -6.42
C SER A 61 5.35 -0.68 -6.20
N ASP A 62 4.93 -1.47 -5.24
CA ASP A 62 5.52 -2.77 -4.96
C ASP A 62 5.25 -3.71 -6.12
N THR A 63 6.25 -4.51 -6.45
CA THR A 63 6.14 -5.55 -7.45
C THR A 63 5.49 -6.80 -6.84
N ASN A 64 5.64 -7.01 -5.53
CA ASN A 64 5.17 -8.17 -4.80
C ASN A 64 3.75 -7.99 -4.25
N SER A 65 2.99 -9.08 -4.23
CA SER A 65 1.73 -9.14 -3.48
C SER A 65 2.03 -9.31 -2.01
N ARG A 66 1.27 -8.65 -1.14
CA ARG A 66 1.33 -8.85 0.31
C ARG A 66 0.31 -9.85 0.87
N GLY A 67 -0.55 -10.40 0.00
CA GLY A 67 -1.60 -11.33 0.42
C GLY A 67 -2.50 -10.74 1.52
N ALA A 68 -2.83 -11.54 2.53
CA ALA A 68 -3.67 -11.14 3.66
C ALA A 68 -2.88 -10.52 4.83
N CYS A 69 -1.66 -10.03 4.58
CA CYS A 69 -0.79 -9.48 5.62
C CYS A 69 -1.12 -8.00 5.89
N LEU A 70 -1.47 -7.71 7.15
CA LEU A 70 -1.75 -6.35 7.61
C LEU A 70 -0.44 -5.60 7.87
N LEU A 71 -0.35 -4.36 7.41
CA LEU A 71 0.80 -3.48 7.65
C LEU A 71 0.79 -2.98 9.10
N THR A 72 1.94 -2.98 9.78
CA THR A 72 2.10 -2.32 11.09
C THR A 72 2.98 -1.09 11.00
N ASP A 73 4.08 -1.16 10.26
CA ASP A 73 5.09 -0.09 10.26
C ASP A 73 5.66 0.17 8.86
N ILE A 74 5.93 1.44 8.57
CA ILE A 74 6.78 1.86 7.44
C ILE A 74 7.92 2.69 8.02
N LYS A 75 9.15 2.38 7.61
CA LYS A 75 10.34 3.13 8.01
C LYS A 75 11.23 3.46 6.82
N GLY A 76 11.87 4.61 6.84
CA GLY A 76 12.91 4.99 5.89
C GLY A 76 13.45 6.39 6.19
N THR A 77 14.19 6.95 5.24
CA THR A 77 14.80 8.27 5.39
C THR A 77 14.55 9.08 4.12
N LEU A 78 14.02 10.30 4.28
CA LEU A 78 13.93 11.27 3.21
C LEU A 78 15.21 12.12 3.18
N HIS A 79 15.88 12.12 2.04
CA HIS A 79 17.01 13.00 1.75
C HIS A 79 16.49 14.22 0.98
N ILE A 80 16.47 15.40 1.61
CA ILE A 80 15.90 16.62 1.03
C ILE A 80 16.72 17.84 1.45
N ASP A 81 17.10 18.67 0.47
CA ASP A 81 17.83 19.93 0.69
C ASP A 81 19.10 19.80 1.57
N GLY A 82 19.76 18.64 1.53
CA GLY A 82 20.95 18.34 2.33
C GLY A 82 20.66 17.88 3.77
N GLU A 83 19.39 17.68 4.12
CA GLU A 83 18.94 17.13 5.39
C GLU A 83 18.42 15.69 5.23
N ASP A 84 18.65 14.88 6.27
CA ASP A 84 18.12 13.53 6.40
C ASP A 84 16.98 13.53 7.42
N ILE A 85 15.77 13.23 6.96
CA ILE A 85 14.56 13.25 7.79
C ILE A 85 14.04 11.81 7.95
N PRO A 86 14.01 11.25 9.17
CA PRO A 86 13.44 9.93 9.39
C PRO A 86 11.94 9.95 9.08
N LEU A 87 11.50 8.95 8.34
CA LEU A 87 10.11 8.73 8.00
C LEU A 87 9.58 7.53 8.78
N GLU A 88 8.49 7.73 9.51
CA GLU A 88 7.81 6.67 10.24
C GLU A 88 6.29 6.73 10.03
N TYR A 89 5.69 5.56 9.84
CA TYR A 89 4.26 5.33 9.93
C TYR A 89 4.04 4.13 10.85
N HIS A 90 3.07 4.22 11.76
CA HIS A 90 2.70 3.14 12.66
C HIS A 90 1.18 2.92 12.65
N SER A 91 0.76 1.66 12.75
CA SER A 91 -0.62 1.25 12.94
C SER A 91 -0.69 -0.07 13.71
N SER A 92 -1.86 -0.37 14.30
CA SER A 92 -2.12 -1.67 14.92
C SER A 92 -2.39 -2.80 13.92
N GLY A 93 -2.18 -2.57 12.62
CA GLY A 93 -2.57 -3.48 11.54
C GLY A 93 -3.57 -2.81 10.59
N THR A 94 -3.14 -2.47 9.37
CA THR A 94 -4.01 -1.87 8.35
C THR A 94 -4.00 -2.64 7.03
N SER A 95 -5.17 -2.68 6.38
CA SER A 95 -5.34 -3.15 5.01
C SER A 95 -5.06 -2.07 3.96
N TYR A 96 -4.78 -0.82 4.37
CA TYR A 96 -4.40 0.24 3.43
C TYR A 96 -3.07 -0.09 2.76
N GLY A 97 -2.99 0.17 1.45
CA GLY A 97 -1.77 -0.03 0.64
C GLY A 97 -1.23 1.25 0.04
N GLN A 98 -1.96 2.37 0.14
CA GLN A 98 -1.60 3.61 -0.55
C GLN A 98 -1.16 4.68 0.47
N PHE A 99 0.03 5.25 0.24
CA PHE A 99 0.66 6.20 1.16
C PHE A 99 1.33 7.36 0.42
N VAL A 100 1.45 8.51 1.08
CA VAL A 100 2.12 9.69 0.55
C VAL A 100 3.19 10.15 1.53
N ILE A 101 4.38 10.47 1.03
CA ILE A 101 5.40 11.20 1.78
C ILE A 101 5.13 12.69 1.56
N VAL A 102 4.85 13.42 2.63
CA VAL A 102 4.66 14.87 2.60
C VAL A 102 5.74 15.55 3.43
N SER A 103 6.19 16.73 2.99
CA SER A 103 7.11 17.56 3.75
C SER A 103 6.55 18.98 3.95
N LYS A 104 7.02 19.65 5.01
CA LYS A 104 6.70 21.03 5.32
C LYS A 104 7.88 21.68 6.04
N CYS A 105 8.19 22.92 5.67
CA CYS A 105 9.10 23.76 6.45
C CYS A 105 8.32 24.44 7.60
N VAL A 106 8.80 24.26 8.83
CA VAL A 106 8.28 24.89 10.05
C VAL A 106 9.44 25.50 10.81
N ASP A 107 9.39 26.80 11.09
CA ASP A 107 10.44 27.52 11.81
C ASP A 107 11.86 27.31 11.22
N HIS A 108 11.96 27.34 9.88
CA HIS A 108 13.19 27.08 9.12
C HIS A 108 13.77 25.67 9.26
N LYS A 109 12.98 24.71 9.75
CA LYS A 109 13.34 23.28 9.78
C LYS A 109 12.41 22.49 8.89
N MET A 110 12.97 21.59 8.09
CA MET A 110 12.17 20.67 7.31
C MET A 110 11.64 19.55 8.20
N ALA A 111 10.36 19.24 8.05
CA ALA A 111 9.71 18.10 8.65
C ALA A 111 9.04 17.28 7.55
N ALA A 112 9.02 15.96 7.68
CA ALA A 112 8.34 15.07 6.75
C ALA A 112 7.64 13.94 7.50
N LYS A 113 6.62 13.36 6.87
CA LYS A 113 5.92 12.19 7.38
C LYS A 113 5.32 11.37 6.26
N ILE A 114 5.04 10.11 6.56
CA ILE A 114 4.25 9.22 5.72
C ILE A 114 2.81 9.21 6.23
N VAL A 115 1.85 9.40 5.32
CA VAL A 115 0.41 9.36 5.63
C VAL A 115 -0.30 8.37 4.71
N TYR A 116 -1.37 7.75 5.20
CA TYR A 116 -2.27 7.02 4.31
C TYR A 116 -3.03 8.01 3.42
N ALA A 117 -3.23 7.67 2.16
CA ALA A 117 -4.10 8.43 1.27
C ALA A 117 -4.64 7.52 0.17
N ASP A 118 -5.85 7.80 -0.34
CA ASP A 118 -6.29 7.18 -1.59
C ASP A 118 -5.79 8.03 -2.76
N ILE A 119 -4.74 7.55 -3.43
CA ILE A 119 -3.98 8.30 -4.43
C ILE A 119 -4.45 7.91 -5.83
N LEU A 120 -4.82 6.64 -6.01
CA LEU A 120 -5.28 6.10 -7.28
C LEU A 120 -6.74 6.47 -7.55
N GLY A 121 -7.54 6.78 -6.52
CA GLY A 121 -8.88 7.32 -6.69
C GLY A 121 -9.75 6.47 -7.60
N ASN A 122 -9.66 5.14 -7.48
CA ASN A 122 -10.45 4.18 -8.24
C ASN A 122 -11.90 4.19 -7.75
N TYR A 123 -12.56 5.34 -7.83
CA TYR A 123 -13.98 5.47 -7.64
C TYR A 123 -14.66 4.83 -8.84
N SER A 124 -15.45 3.78 -8.62
CA SER A 124 -16.38 3.34 -9.66
C SER A 124 -17.50 4.36 -9.75
N ASP A 125 -18.13 4.55 -10.93
CA ASP A 125 -19.30 5.44 -11.05
C ASP A 125 -20.41 5.05 -10.05
N ALA A 126 -20.45 3.79 -9.60
CA ALA A 126 -21.38 3.28 -8.59
C ALA A 126 -21.09 3.78 -7.15
N ASP A 127 -19.89 4.28 -6.89
CA ASP A 127 -19.48 4.84 -5.58
C ASP A 127 -19.76 6.35 -5.47
N THR A 128 -20.17 6.99 -6.57
CA THR A 128 -20.58 8.40 -6.58
C THR A 128 -22.01 8.51 -6.02
N PRO A 129 -22.26 9.26 -4.94
CA PRO A 129 -23.63 9.49 -4.48
C PRO A 129 -24.38 10.26 -5.56
N HIS A 130 -25.29 9.60 -6.26
CA HIS A 130 -26.26 10.27 -7.10
C HIS A 130 -27.27 10.99 -6.20
N TYR A 131 -27.03 12.27 -5.93
CA TYR A 131 -28.09 13.15 -5.42
C TYR A 131 -29.08 13.37 -6.56
N GLY A 132 -30.13 12.55 -6.58
CA GLY A 132 -31.35 12.77 -7.35
C GLY A 132 -32.33 13.66 -6.62
#